data_AF-A0A645FS92-F1
#
_entry.id   AF-A0A645FS92-F1
#
_cell.length_a   1.000
_cell.length_b   1.000
_cell.length_c   1.000
_cell.angle_alpha   90.00
_cell.angle_beta   90.00
_cell.angle_gamma   90.00
#
_symmetry.space_group_name_H-M   'P 1'
#
loop_
_entity.id
_entity.type
_entity.pdbx_description
1 polymer ?
#
loop_
_entity_poly.entity_id
_entity_poly.type
_entity_poly.pdbx_seq_one_letter_code
_entity_poly.pdbx_strand_id
1 'polypeptide(L)'
;MLHKEFYTQRGETAAMTNAARSSETDLAIERQADRLGCYLLMPKGAVKTAFYNANGGAGNKTTALAELFGVSRQAMQIRLEEMRLLP
;
A
#
# COMPACT_ATOMS: atom_id res chain seq x y z
N MET A 1 -11.32 49.27 1.67
CA MET A 1 -10.55 48.37 2.55
C MET A 1 -11.26 47.02 2.80
N LEU A 2 -12.14 46.54 1.92
CA LEU A 2 -12.77 45.21 2.10
C LEU A 2 -11.86 44.03 1.70
N HIS A 3 -10.93 44.25 0.77
CA HIS A 3 -10.19 43.14 0.16
C HIS A 3 -9.15 42.49 1.10
N LYS A 4 -8.61 43.24 2.07
CA LYS A 4 -7.61 42.71 3.00
C LYS A 4 -8.25 41.78 4.04
N GLU A 5 -9.39 42.15 4.60
CA GLU A 5 -10.08 41.36 5.63
C GLU A 5 -10.56 40.00 5.11
N PHE A 6 -11.11 39.94 3.89
CA PHE A 6 -11.52 38.68 3.26
C PHE A 6 -10.37 37.69 3.03
N TYR A 7 -9.17 38.19 2.73
CA TYR A 7 -8.00 37.33 2.52
C TYR A 7 -7.28 36.98 3.82
N THR A 8 -7.20 37.89 4.80
CA THR A 8 -6.62 37.61 6.12
C THR A 8 -7.45 36.59 6.89
N GLN A 9 -8.78 36.70 6.87
CA GLN A 9 -9.68 35.79 7.58
C GLN A 9 -9.69 34.38 6.96
N ARG A 10 -9.49 34.27 5.64
CA ARG A 10 -9.31 32.98 4.94
C ARG A 10 -7.93 32.36 5.14
N GLY A 11 -6.88 33.18 5.22
CA GLY A 11 -5.53 32.72 5.54
C GLY A 11 -5.44 32.16 6.95
N GLU A 12 -6.10 32.81 7.91
CA GLU A 12 -6.16 32.35 9.30
C GLU A 12 -7.02 31.08 9.46
N THR A 13 -8.15 30.94 8.76
CA THR A 13 -8.94 29.69 8.82
C THR A 13 -8.24 28.51 8.14
N ALA A 14 -7.50 28.73 7.05
CA ALA A 14 -6.68 27.69 6.42
C ALA A 14 -5.45 27.30 7.28
N ALA A 15 -4.88 28.24 8.03
CA ALA A 15 -3.80 27.96 8.99
C ALA A 15 -4.30 27.33 10.30
N MET A 16 -5.56 27.61 10.68
CA MET A 16 -6.25 27.06 11.85
C MET A 16 -6.91 25.70 11.59
N THR A 17 -6.72 25.10 10.41
CA THR A 17 -6.58 23.64 10.37
C THR A 17 -5.26 23.31 11.03
N ASN A 18 -5.21 23.47 12.35
CA ASN A 18 -4.51 22.53 13.19
C ASN A 18 -4.90 21.17 12.61
N ALA A 19 -3.99 20.55 11.86
CA ALA A 19 -4.09 19.17 11.43
C ALA A 19 -4.18 18.37 12.73
N ALA A 20 -5.40 18.33 13.26
CA ALA A 20 -5.76 17.75 14.51
C ALA A 20 -5.48 16.28 14.29
N ARG A 21 -4.34 15.83 14.82
CA ARG A 21 -3.88 14.45 14.92
C ARG A 21 -4.76 13.49 14.11
N SER A 22 -4.39 13.35 12.85
CA SER A 22 -4.66 12.22 11.95
C SER A 22 -5.51 11.14 12.62
N SER A 23 -6.82 11.20 12.41
CA SER A 23 -7.79 10.28 13.00
C SER A 23 -7.58 8.86 12.46
N GLU A 24 -8.15 7.86 13.13
CA GLU A 24 -8.16 6.44 12.71
C GLU A 24 -8.51 6.22 11.22
N THR A 25 -9.24 7.17 10.62
CA THR A 25 -9.51 7.25 9.18
C THR A 25 -8.27 7.29 8.30
N ASP A 26 -7.22 8.00 8.70
CA ASP A 26 -6.00 8.16 7.91
C ASP A 26 -5.22 6.84 7.88
N LEU A 27 -5.16 6.14 9.01
CA LEU A 27 -4.58 4.79 9.09
C LEU A 27 -5.36 3.78 8.22
N ALA A 28 -6.71 3.91 8.16
CA ALA A 28 -7.51 3.07 7.28
C ALA A 28 -7.24 3.36 5.80
N ILE A 29 -7.08 4.63 5.42
CA ILE A 29 -6.71 5.06 4.06
C ILE A 29 -5.33 4.53 3.69
N GLU A 30 -4.34 4.67 4.57
CA GLU A 30 -2.98 4.15 4.36
C GLU A 30 -2.97 2.64 4.13
N ARG A 31 -3.70 1.88 4.97
CA ARG A 31 -3.83 0.42 4.83
C ARG A 31 -4.50 0.03 3.50
N GLN A 32 -5.51 0.78 3.07
CA GLN A 32 -6.17 0.53 1.78
C GLN A 32 -5.25 0.87 0.60
N ALA A 33 -4.49 1.96 0.70
CA ALA A 33 -3.51 2.35 -0.31
C ALA A 33 -2.39 1.31 -0.44
N ASP A 34 -1.89 0.79 0.68
CA ASP A 34 -0.87 -0.27 0.70
C ASP A 34 -1.41 -1.56 0.07
N ARG A 35 -2.64 -1.95 0.40
CA ARG A 35 -3.31 -3.11 -0.19
C ARG A 35 -3.51 -2.94 -1.70
N LEU A 36 -3.94 -1.76 -2.14
CA LEU A 36 -4.08 -1.42 -3.55
C LEU A 36 -2.72 -1.49 -4.26
N GLY A 37 -1.67 -0.95 -3.65
CA GLY A 37 -0.30 -1.04 -4.16
C GLY A 37 0.16 -2.48 -4.36
N CYS A 38 -0.08 -3.34 -3.37
CA CYS A 38 0.19 -4.78 -3.48
C CYS A 38 -0.59 -5.43 -4.64
N TYR A 39 -1.83 -5.00 -4.90
CA TYR A 39 -2.65 -5.59 -5.95
C TYR A 39 -2.20 -5.17 -7.35
N LEU A 40 -1.71 -3.94 -7.50
CA LEU A 40 -1.14 -3.42 -8.73
C LEU A 40 0.21 -4.08 -9.05
N LEU A 41 1.10 -4.19 -8.06
CA LEU A 41 2.43 -4.78 -8.23
C LEU A 41 2.40 -6.31 -8.34
N MET A 42 1.48 -6.97 -7.63
CA MET A 42 1.39 -8.43 -7.55
C MET A 42 -0.04 -8.93 -7.87
N PRO A 43 -0.46 -8.89 -9.16
CA PRO A 43 -1.80 -9.32 -9.56
C PRO A 43 -2.06 -10.81 -9.28
N LYS A 44 -3.24 -11.13 -8.75
CA LYS A 44 -3.59 -12.47 -8.26
C LYS A 44 -3.39 -13.60 -9.28
N GLY A 45 -3.80 -13.38 -10.53
CA GLY A 45 -3.63 -14.38 -11.59
C GLY A 45 -2.15 -14.63 -11.92
N ALA A 46 -1.38 -13.55 -12.12
CA ALA A 46 0.04 -13.63 -12.45
C ALA A 46 0.85 -14.31 -11.35
N VAL A 47 0.63 -13.92 -10.09
CA VAL A 47 1.33 -14.51 -8.93
C VAL A 47 1.01 -15.99 -8.78
N LYS A 48 -0.26 -16.41 -8.95
CA LYS A 48 -0.63 -17.83 -8.90
C LYS A 48 0.08 -18.64 -9.97
N THR A 49 0.01 -18.20 -11.22
CA THR A 49 0.67 -18.90 -12.34
C THR A 49 2.16 -19.02 -12.09
N ALA A 50 2.81 -17.93 -11.68
CA ALA A 50 4.24 -17.95 -11.37
C ALA A 50 4.57 -18.86 -10.18
N PHE A 51 3.75 -18.89 -9.12
CA PHE A 51 3.97 -19.74 -7.95
C PHE A 51 3.90 -21.24 -8.27
N TYR A 52 2.95 -21.65 -9.11
CA TYR A 52 2.83 -23.05 -9.55
C TYR A 52 3.91 -23.44 -10.56
N ASN A 53 4.36 -22.51 -11.39
CA ASN A 53 5.46 -22.75 -12.35
C ASN A 53 6.85 -22.73 -11.70
N ALA A 54 7.00 -22.08 -10.54
CA ALA A 54 8.25 -22.06 -9.81
C ALA A 54 8.57 -23.44 -9.22
N ASN A 55 9.77 -23.94 -9.50
CA ASN A 55 10.29 -25.17 -8.90
C ASN A 55 11.02 -24.87 -7.58
N GLY A 56 10.90 -25.77 -6.60
CA GLY A 56 11.57 -25.66 -5.29
C GLY A 56 10.62 -25.51 -4.09
N GLY A 57 11.19 -25.57 -2.88
CA GLY A 57 10.44 -25.40 -1.63
C GLY A 57 9.92 -23.97 -1.43
N ALA A 58 8.95 -23.79 -0.52
CA ALA A 58 8.25 -22.54 -0.25
C ALA A 58 9.17 -21.30 -0.10
N GLY A 59 10.25 -21.39 0.69
CA GLY A 59 11.18 -20.27 0.88
C GLY A 59 11.95 -19.87 -0.39
N ASN A 60 12.28 -20.84 -1.25
CA ASN A 60 12.93 -20.56 -2.53
C ASN A 60 11.95 -19.92 -3.52
N LYS A 61 10.68 -20.36 -3.51
CA LYS A 61 9.62 -19.78 -4.33
C LYS A 61 9.37 -18.31 -3.99
N THR A 62 9.26 -17.97 -2.70
CA THR A 62 9.04 -16.57 -2.28
C THR A 62 10.16 -15.64 -2.76
N THR A 63 11.41 -16.11 -2.71
CA THR A 63 12.57 -15.34 -3.18
C THR A 63 12.51 -15.11 -4.69
N ALA A 64 12.33 -16.19 -5.45
CA ALA A 64 12.27 -16.12 -6.91
C ALA A 64 11.10 -15.25 -7.40
N LEU A 65 9.95 -15.33 -6.72
CA LEU A 65 8.80 -14.49 -7.03
C LEU A 65 9.05 -13.03 -6.67
N ALA A 66 9.68 -12.74 -5.53
CA ALA A 66 9.99 -11.36 -5.15
C ALA A 66 10.91 -10.69 -6.20
N GLU A 67 11.92 -11.42 -6.68
CA GLU A 67 12.79 -10.97 -7.78
C GLU A 67 12.02 -10.80 -9.09
N LEU A 68 11.15 -11.76 -9.45
CA LEU A 68 10.35 -11.71 -10.69
C LEU A 68 9.41 -10.50 -10.75
N PHE A 69 8.78 -10.14 -9.63
CA PHE A 69 7.83 -9.04 -9.54
C PHE A 69 8.49 -7.71 -9.11
N GLY A 70 9.80 -7.68 -8.84
CA GLY A 70 10.52 -6.48 -8.45
C GLY A 70 10.08 -5.90 -7.10
N VAL A 71 9.71 -6.76 -6.15
CA VAL A 71 9.21 -6.37 -4.81
C VAL A 71 10.12 -6.91 -3.70
N SER A 72 9.93 -6.41 -2.48
CA SER A 72 10.64 -6.98 -1.32
C SER A 72 10.15 -8.40 -1.03
N ARG A 73 11.03 -9.23 -0.45
CA ARG A 73 10.67 -10.60 -0.02
C ARG A 73 9.49 -10.60 0.95
N GLN A 74 9.43 -9.63 1.85
CA GLN A 74 8.36 -9.49 2.83
C GLN A 74 7.01 -9.19 2.16
N ALA A 75 6.97 -8.27 1.19
CA ALA A 75 5.73 -7.96 0.46
C ALA A 75 5.21 -9.19 -0.30
N MET A 76 6.11 -9.95 -0.94
CA MET A 76 5.73 -11.19 -1.61
C MET A 76 5.21 -12.24 -0.62
N GLN A 77 5.84 -12.38 0.56
CA GLN A 77 5.37 -13.30 1.59
C GLN A 77 3.94 -12.96 2.05
N ILE A 78 3.68 -11.70 2.43
CA ILE A 78 2.34 -11.23 2.83
C ILE A 78 1.31 -11.54 1.74
N ARG A 79 1.67 -11.28 0.48
CA ARG A 79 0.79 -11.55 -0.66
C ARG A 79 0.46 -13.03 -0.81
N LEU A 80 1.45 -13.91 -0.68
CA LEU A 80 1.25 -15.35 -0.80
C LEU A 80 0.44 -15.93 0.38
N GLU A 81 0.62 -15.40 1.60
CA GLU A 81 -0.19 -15.73 2.78
C GLU A 81 -1.65 -15.27 2.59
N GLU A 82 -1.89 -14.05 2.12
CA GLU A 82 -3.24 -13.54 1.79
C GLU A 82 -3.95 -14.45 0.77
N MET A 83 -3.18 -15.02 -0.17
CA MET A 83 -3.67 -15.92 -1.21
C MET A 83 -3.77 -17.39 -0.79
N ARG A 84 -3.33 -17.73 0.44
CA ARG A 84 -3.25 -19.10 0.97
C ARG A 84 -2.40 -20.03 0.10
N LEU A 85 -1.29 -19.54 -0.43
CA LEU A 85 -0.33 -20.31 -1.23
C LEU A 85 0.87 -20.79 -0.38
N LEU A 86 1.12 -20.15 0.76
CA LEU A 86 2.04 -20.61 1.79
C LEU A 86 1.25 -21.21 2.95
N PRO A 87 1.80 -22.23 3.64
CA PRO A 87 1.21 -22.80 4.85
C PRO A 87 1.18 -21.82 6.01
#